data_AF-A0A8C4R6H7-F1
#
_entry.id   AF-A0A8C4R6H7-F1
#
_cell.length_a   1.000
_cell.length_b   1.000
_cell.length_c   1.000
_cell.angle_alpha   90.00
_cell.angle_beta   90.00
_cell.angle_gamma   90.00
#
_symmetry.space_group_name_H-M   'P 1'
#
loop_
_entity.id
_entity.type
_entity.pdbx_description
1 polymer ?
#
loop_
_entity_poly.entity_id
_entity_poly.type
_entity_poly.pdbx_seq_one_letter_code
_entity_poly.pdbx_strand_id
1 'polypeptide(L)'
;MYCVARERAFELEIQNDFTPRTTKPFQDVSGSRDARWRNGIAVVLGNDRSKDWTGIGVFHCRVRRPSIDLVIHTIKYDQFASMRPAAQTITVSKGDSVNLTFIVQTKLASDVMWLRNGKYETMTPVSEVVDSKVVLNIPNVGPNSSGIYCPRPVDKTWLQGSCTKLIMRRCPAQMRGKDCKHRCPACSNGGVCHDNTGQCICPTWLYGHPL
;
A
#
# COMPACT_ATOMS: atom_id res chain seq x y z
N MET A 1 -11.03 5.93 8.67
CA MET A 1 -10.51 4.59 8.31
C MET A 1 -11.18 3.56 9.20
N TYR A 2 -11.51 2.38 8.68
CA TYR A 2 -12.10 1.28 9.45
C TYR A 2 -11.16 0.06 9.42
N CYS A 3 -11.08 -0.65 10.54
CA CYS A 3 -10.37 -1.92 10.70
C CYS A 3 -11.36 -2.89 11.35
N VAL A 4 -11.71 -3.97 10.65
CA VAL A 4 -12.83 -4.83 11.01
C VAL A 4 -12.40 -6.28 10.94
N ALA A 5 -12.78 -7.06 11.95
CA ALA A 5 -12.64 -8.51 11.95
C ALA A 5 -13.99 -9.17 12.18
N ARG A 6 -14.17 -10.37 11.62
CA ARG A 6 -15.42 -11.13 11.76
C ARG A 6 -15.58 -11.69 13.17
N GLU A 7 -14.51 -12.22 13.75
CA GLU A 7 -14.49 -12.82 15.08
C GLU A 7 -14.06 -11.80 16.14
N ARG A 8 -14.61 -11.90 17.35
CA ARG A 8 -14.27 -11.01 18.48
C ARG A 8 -12.91 -11.31 19.13
N ALA A 9 -12.36 -12.50 18.90
CA ALA A 9 -11.10 -12.92 19.50
C ALA A 9 -9.87 -12.26 18.87
N PHE A 10 -10.04 -11.51 17.77
CA PHE A 10 -8.96 -10.74 17.18
C PHE A 10 -8.83 -9.38 17.86
N GLU A 11 -7.63 -9.10 18.34
CA GLU A 11 -7.21 -7.76 18.75
C GLU A 11 -6.97 -6.92 17.49
N LEU A 12 -7.50 -5.70 17.50
CA LEU A 12 -7.43 -4.77 16.38
C LEU A 12 -6.69 -3.52 16.81
N GLU A 13 -5.83 -3.04 15.92
CA GLU A 13 -5.06 -1.82 16.13
C GLU A 13 -5.00 -1.02 14.83
N ILE A 14 -5.23 0.29 14.92
CA ILE A 14 -4.94 1.23 13.84
C ILE A 14 -3.85 2.17 14.33
N GLN A 15 -2.79 2.29 13.54
CA GLN A 15 -1.71 3.23 13.76
C GLN A 15 -1.22 3.84 12.45
N ASN A 16 -0.45 4.91 12.56
CA ASN A 16 0.39 5.39 11.47
C ASN A 16 1.60 4.46 11.33
N ASP A 17 1.94 4.08 10.11
CA ASP A 17 3.12 3.26 9.85
C ASP A 17 4.36 4.15 9.69
N PHE A 18 4.30 5.03 8.69
CA PHE A 18 5.31 6.06 8.54
C PHE A 18 4.73 7.27 7.81
N THR A 19 5.12 8.45 8.29
CA THR A 19 5.15 9.66 7.47
C THR A 19 6.60 9.86 7.07
N PRO A 20 6.89 10.09 5.80
CA PRO A 20 8.29 10.25 5.44
C PRO A 20 8.79 11.62 5.88
N ARG A 21 9.52 11.59 7.01
CA ARG A 21 10.25 12.69 7.65
C ARG A 21 9.56 14.06 7.53
N THR A 22 8.61 14.34 8.41
CA THR A 22 8.26 15.71 8.78
C THR A 22 9.04 16.14 10.03
N THR A 23 9.41 17.41 10.12
CA THR A 23 10.07 18.02 11.28
C THR A 23 9.13 18.22 12.48
N LYS A 24 7.82 18.00 12.30
CA LYS A 24 6.83 18.04 13.38
C LYS A 24 6.48 16.61 13.82
N PRO A 25 6.45 16.32 15.13
CA PRO A 25 5.95 15.06 15.65
C PRO A 25 4.48 14.91 15.24
N PHE A 26 4.15 13.74 14.70
CA PHE A 26 2.81 13.41 14.28
C PHE A 26 1.92 13.25 15.52
N GLN A 27 0.64 13.64 15.42
CA GLN A 27 -0.33 13.34 16.46
C GLN A 27 -0.71 11.86 16.32
N ASP A 28 -0.32 11.02 17.27
CA ASP A 28 -0.62 9.60 17.22
C ASP A 28 -2.11 9.36 16.97
N VAL A 29 -2.39 8.54 15.97
CA VAL A 29 -3.73 8.17 15.57
C VAL A 29 -3.99 6.78 16.12
N SER A 30 -4.98 6.67 17.00
CA SER A 30 -5.46 5.41 17.54
C SER A 30 -6.91 5.18 17.14
N GLY A 31 -7.24 3.96 16.75
CA GLY A 31 -8.63 3.57 16.46
C GLY A 31 -9.48 3.46 17.72
N SER A 32 -10.72 3.94 17.63
CA SER A 32 -11.74 3.76 18.68
C SER A 32 -12.78 2.75 18.24
N ARG A 33 -13.42 2.05 19.20
CA ARG A 33 -14.47 1.08 18.90
C ARG A 33 -15.60 1.70 18.08
N ASP A 34 -16.02 1.02 17.02
CA ASP A 34 -17.13 1.45 16.17
C ASP A 34 -18.33 0.50 16.35
N ALA A 35 -19.45 1.05 16.82
CA ALA A 35 -20.65 0.27 17.16
C ALA A 35 -21.33 -0.38 15.95
N ARG A 36 -21.01 0.03 14.71
CA ARG A 36 -21.56 -0.59 13.49
C ARG A 36 -21.02 -1.99 13.24
N TRP A 37 -19.90 -2.35 13.86
CA TRP A 37 -19.23 -3.62 13.64
C TRP A 37 -19.19 -4.45 14.93
N ARG A 38 -19.40 -5.77 14.80
CA ARG A 38 -19.32 -6.69 15.95
C ARG A 38 -17.92 -6.72 16.57
N ASN A 39 -16.88 -6.64 15.73
CA ASN A 39 -15.50 -6.38 16.12
C ASN A 39 -14.88 -5.42 15.09
N GLY A 40 -14.82 -4.14 15.42
CA GLY A 40 -14.25 -3.14 14.55
C GLY A 40 -13.87 -1.87 15.29
N ILE A 41 -12.79 -1.26 14.83
CA ILE A 41 -12.31 0.04 15.29
C ILE A 41 -12.23 1.00 14.10
N ALA A 42 -12.38 2.28 14.39
CA ALA A 42 -12.37 3.34 13.40
C ALA A 42 -11.51 4.51 13.87
N VAL A 43 -10.86 5.13 12.92
CA VAL A 43 -10.31 6.49 13.07
C VAL A 43 -11.20 7.41 12.27
N VAL A 44 -11.82 8.37 12.95
CA VAL A 44 -12.58 9.45 12.34
C VAL A 44 -11.82 10.73 12.60
N LEU A 45 -11.33 11.36 11.54
CA LEU A 45 -10.69 12.66 11.63
C LEU A 45 -11.79 13.72 11.71
N GLY A 46 -11.67 14.63 12.66
CA GLY A 46 -12.62 15.72 12.84
C GLY A 46 -12.64 16.68 11.63
N ASN A 47 -13.71 17.45 11.48
CA ASN A 47 -13.91 18.40 10.38
C ASN A 47 -13.05 19.69 10.49
N ASP A 48 -12.06 19.70 11.37
CA ASP A 48 -11.20 20.85 11.61
C ASP A 48 -10.13 20.94 10.51
N ARG A 49 -10.40 21.80 9.53
CA ARG A 49 -9.53 22.06 8.37
C ARG A 49 -8.11 22.49 8.75
N SER A 50 -7.90 23.00 9.97
CA SER A 50 -6.57 23.37 10.45
C SER A 50 -5.65 22.16 10.69
N LYS A 51 -6.20 20.93 10.74
CA LYS A 51 -5.51 19.65 10.94
C LYS A 51 -5.67 18.66 9.78
N ASP A 52 -6.09 19.10 8.59
CA ASP A 52 -6.35 18.23 7.43
C ASP A 52 -5.16 17.31 7.06
N TRP A 53 -3.94 17.75 7.34
CA TRP A 53 -2.71 16.97 7.11
C TRP A 53 -2.61 15.69 7.95
N THR A 54 -3.35 15.58 9.06
CA THR A 54 -3.38 14.36 9.90
C THR A 54 -4.02 13.16 9.19
N GLY A 55 -4.77 13.40 8.10
CA GLY A 55 -5.36 12.34 7.29
C GLY A 55 -4.52 11.86 6.13
N ILE A 56 -3.37 12.48 5.88
CA ILE A 56 -2.47 12.13 4.78
C ILE A 56 -1.32 11.30 5.33
N GLY A 57 -1.04 10.16 4.72
CA GLY A 57 0.03 9.27 5.12
C GLY A 57 -0.26 7.80 4.86
N VAL A 58 0.60 6.97 5.46
CA VAL A 58 0.46 5.52 5.45
C VAL A 58 -0.02 5.07 6.82
N PHE A 59 -1.13 4.36 6.83
CA PHE A 59 -1.75 3.80 8.01
C PHE A 59 -1.76 2.29 7.90
N HIS A 60 -1.78 1.61 9.03
CA HIS A 60 -2.01 0.17 9.04
C HIS A 60 -3.11 -0.23 10.01
N CYS A 61 -3.80 -1.30 9.66
CA CYS A 61 -4.71 -2.07 10.49
C CYS A 61 -4.01 -3.37 10.81
N ARG A 62 -3.62 -3.56 12.08
CA ARG A 62 -3.03 -4.80 12.58
C ARG A 62 -4.11 -5.65 13.23
N VAL A 63 -4.13 -6.93 12.88
CA VAL A 63 -5.09 -7.91 13.35
C VAL A 63 -4.31 -9.04 14.00
N ARG A 64 -4.46 -9.22 15.31
CA ARG A 64 -3.64 -10.14 16.10
C ARG A 64 -4.48 -11.16 16.87
N ARG A 65 -3.98 -12.39 16.92
CA ARG A 65 -4.32 -13.46 17.87
C ARG A 65 -3.09 -14.37 18.05
N PRO A 66 -3.03 -15.32 19.00
CA PRO A 66 -1.80 -16.07 19.29
C PRO A 66 -1.11 -16.73 18.08
N SER A 67 -1.86 -17.14 17.04
CA SER A 67 -1.34 -17.78 15.84
C SER A 67 -1.34 -16.91 14.58
N ILE A 68 -1.86 -15.69 14.64
CA ILE A 68 -2.01 -14.81 13.47
C ILE A 68 -1.61 -13.38 13.83
N ASP A 69 -0.75 -12.81 13.01
CA ASP A 69 -0.38 -11.41 13.07
C ASP A 69 -0.37 -10.86 11.63
N LEU A 70 -1.42 -10.11 11.29
CA LEU A 70 -1.65 -9.60 9.94
C LEU A 70 -1.68 -8.08 9.95
N VAL A 71 -1.00 -7.46 8.97
CA VAL A 71 -0.94 -6.01 8.83
C VAL A 71 -1.41 -5.60 7.44
N ILE A 72 -2.54 -4.89 7.39
CA ILE A 72 -3.12 -4.34 6.16
C ILE A 72 -2.83 -2.85 6.13
N HIS A 73 -2.21 -2.38 5.05
CA HIS A 73 -1.85 -0.96 4.91
C HIS A 73 -2.91 -0.23 4.09
N THR A 74 -3.19 1.01 4.47
CA THR A 74 -4.02 1.94 3.72
C THR A 74 -3.25 3.23 3.52
N ILE A 75 -3.27 3.74 2.29
CA ILE A 75 -2.57 4.96 1.91
C ILE A 75 -3.61 6.05 1.69
N LYS A 76 -3.35 7.24 2.23
CA LYS A 76 -4.14 8.45 1.97
C LYS A 76 -3.19 9.55 1.51
N TYR A 77 -3.53 10.20 0.41
CA TYR A 77 -2.78 11.33 -0.14
C TYR A 77 -3.75 12.44 -0.51
N ASP A 78 -3.23 13.66 -0.60
CA ASP A 78 -4.02 14.84 -0.96
C ASP A 78 -4.64 14.66 -2.35
N GLN A 79 -5.90 15.09 -2.51
CA GLN A 79 -6.53 15.08 -3.82
C GLN A 79 -5.78 15.97 -4.83
N PHE A 80 -5.05 16.99 -4.39
CA PHE A 80 -4.21 17.88 -5.17
C PHE A 80 -2.73 17.46 -5.21
N ALA A 81 -2.41 16.22 -4.85
CA ALA A 81 -1.05 15.69 -4.99
C ALA A 81 -0.51 15.90 -6.42
N SER A 82 0.77 16.23 -6.53
CA SER A 82 1.43 16.60 -7.81
C SER A 82 1.42 15.45 -8.81
N MET A 83 1.28 14.23 -8.31
CA MET A 83 1.20 13.00 -9.10
C MET A 83 0.31 11.99 -8.37
N ARG A 84 -0.29 11.07 -9.12
CA ARG A 84 -1.14 9.99 -8.60
C ARG A 84 -0.67 8.64 -9.13
N PRO A 85 -0.70 7.57 -8.32
CA PRO A 85 -0.32 6.25 -8.80
C PRO A 85 -1.32 5.75 -9.85
N ALA A 86 -0.83 5.06 -10.89
CA ALA A 86 -1.69 4.38 -11.85
C ALA A 86 -2.47 3.22 -11.21
N ALA A 87 -1.92 2.62 -10.15
CA ALA A 87 -2.57 1.62 -9.31
C ALA A 87 -2.18 1.82 -7.85
N GLN A 88 -3.13 1.76 -6.91
CA GLN A 88 -2.85 1.91 -5.48
C GLN A 88 -2.09 0.72 -4.89
N THR A 89 -2.28 -0.47 -5.45
CA THR A 89 -1.58 -1.69 -5.05
C THR A 89 -1.27 -2.50 -6.29
N ILE A 90 -0.03 -2.97 -6.38
CA ILE A 90 0.47 -3.80 -7.46
C ILE A 90 0.97 -5.09 -6.83
N THR A 91 0.51 -6.24 -7.34
CA THR A 91 0.95 -7.56 -6.87
C THR A 91 1.74 -8.24 -7.98
N VAL A 92 2.96 -8.67 -7.65
CA VAL A 92 3.91 -9.31 -8.57
C VAL A 92 4.46 -10.58 -7.95
N SER A 93 5.07 -11.44 -8.76
CA SER A 93 5.68 -12.68 -8.29
C SER A 93 7.19 -12.55 -8.25
N LYS A 94 7.84 -13.43 -7.47
CA LYS A 94 9.31 -13.49 -7.41
C LYS A 94 9.90 -13.66 -8.82
N GLY A 95 10.85 -12.79 -9.17
CA GLY A 95 11.57 -12.80 -10.45
C GLY A 95 10.90 -11.98 -11.56
N ASP A 96 9.67 -11.48 -11.36
CA ASP A 96 9.01 -10.60 -12.32
C ASP A 96 9.75 -9.25 -12.43
N SER A 97 9.49 -8.50 -13.49
CA SER A 97 9.89 -7.09 -13.61
C SER A 97 8.64 -6.22 -13.64
N VAL A 98 8.67 -5.06 -12.98
CA VAL A 98 7.48 -4.21 -12.84
C VAL A 98 7.81 -2.72 -12.95
N ASN A 99 6.89 -1.98 -13.58
CA ASN A 99 6.96 -0.53 -13.70
C ASN A 99 5.97 0.13 -12.74
N LEU A 100 6.48 0.77 -11.69
CA LEU A 100 5.67 1.62 -10.82
C LEU A 100 5.41 2.94 -11.53
N THR A 101 4.18 3.13 -12.02
CA THR A 101 3.82 4.30 -12.85
C THR A 101 3.00 5.29 -12.04
N PHE A 102 3.41 6.56 -12.11
CA PHE A 102 2.68 7.70 -11.54
C PHE A 102 2.32 8.69 -12.64
N ILE A 103 1.06 9.15 -12.62
CA ILE A 103 0.50 10.12 -13.56
C ILE A 103 0.63 11.50 -12.94
N VAL A 104 1.42 12.36 -13.59
CA VAL A 104 1.68 13.74 -13.22
C VAL A 104 0.40 14.56 -13.40
N GLN A 105 -0.01 15.26 -12.34
CA GLN A 105 -1.20 16.12 -12.31
C GLN A 105 -0.82 17.60 -12.58
N THR A 106 0.37 18.00 -12.14
CA THR A 106 0.89 19.36 -12.29
C THR A 106 2.31 19.31 -12.85
N LYS A 107 2.68 20.28 -13.71
CA LYS A 107 4.02 20.33 -14.30
C LYS A 107 5.09 20.26 -13.21
N LEU A 108 6.00 19.30 -13.35
CA LEU A 108 7.12 19.13 -12.43
C LEU A 108 8.23 20.13 -12.79
N ALA A 109 8.78 20.79 -11.77
CA ALA A 109 9.89 21.75 -11.90
C ALA A 109 11.21 21.20 -11.34
N SER A 110 11.19 20.01 -10.75
CA SER A 110 12.34 19.35 -10.14
C SER A 110 12.25 17.83 -10.32
N ASP A 111 13.38 17.16 -10.06
CA ASP A 111 13.49 15.71 -10.11
C ASP A 111 12.56 15.03 -9.10
N VAL A 112 12.26 13.76 -9.36
CA VAL A 112 11.36 12.96 -8.52
C VAL A 112 12.16 12.03 -7.63
N MET A 113 12.09 12.27 -6.33
CA MET A 113 12.69 11.42 -5.31
C MET A 113 11.74 10.28 -4.97
N TRP A 114 12.23 9.05 -5.08
CA TRP A 114 11.50 7.84 -4.69
C TRP A 114 11.88 7.44 -3.28
N LEU A 115 10.87 7.24 -2.43
CA LEU A 115 11.08 6.68 -1.11
C LEU A 115 10.33 5.36 -0.96
N ARG A 116 11.03 4.34 -0.46
CA ARG A 116 10.47 3.04 -0.09
C ARG A 116 10.40 2.95 1.43
N ASN A 117 9.21 2.75 1.97
CA ASN A 117 8.96 2.67 3.41
C ASN A 117 9.58 3.87 4.18
N GLY A 118 9.44 5.07 3.60
CA GLY A 118 9.96 6.32 4.16
C GLY A 118 11.48 6.54 4.05
N LYS A 119 12.22 5.62 3.43
CA LYS A 119 13.67 5.74 3.18
C LYS A 119 13.95 6.04 1.72
N TYR A 120 15.00 6.80 1.45
CA TYR A 120 15.43 7.09 0.07
C TYR A 120 15.74 5.78 -0.67
N GLU A 121 15.20 5.64 -1.87
CA GLU A 121 15.45 4.50 -2.76
C GLU A 121 16.24 4.94 -3.99
N THR A 122 15.74 5.93 -4.73
CA THR A 122 16.38 6.44 -5.95
C THR A 122 15.77 7.79 -6.37
N MET A 123 16.21 8.33 -7.50
CA MET A 123 15.69 9.55 -8.11
C MET A 123 15.45 9.35 -9.61
N THR A 124 14.39 9.97 -10.14
CA THR A 124 14.12 10.05 -11.58
C THR A 124 14.28 11.51 -12.02
N PRO A 125 15.19 11.81 -12.96
CA PRO A 125 15.33 13.14 -13.52
C PRO A 125 14.02 13.65 -14.12
N VAL A 126 13.72 14.94 -13.96
CA VAL A 126 12.51 15.55 -14.54
C VAL A 126 12.47 15.45 -16.07
N SER A 127 13.64 15.34 -16.72
CA SER A 127 13.77 15.14 -18.16
C SER A 127 13.29 13.76 -18.64
N GLU A 128 13.22 12.76 -17.76
CA GLU A 128 12.73 11.41 -18.07
C GLU A 128 11.20 11.30 -17.96
N VAL A 129 10.52 12.38 -17.59
CA VAL A 129 9.06 12.43 -17.53
C VAL A 129 8.50 12.55 -18.94
N VAL A 130 7.90 11.46 -19.42
CA VAL A 130 7.33 11.35 -20.77
C VAL A 130 5.82 11.11 -20.64
N ASP A 131 5.02 11.74 -21.50
CA ASP A 131 3.56 11.61 -21.52
C ASP A 131 2.89 11.82 -20.16
N SER A 132 3.39 12.78 -19.37
CA SER A 132 2.94 13.05 -18.00
C SER A 132 3.04 11.82 -17.08
N LYS A 133 4.00 10.94 -17.32
CA LYS A 133 4.25 9.74 -16.51
C LYS A 133 5.66 9.74 -15.95
N VAL A 134 5.76 9.39 -14.68
CA VAL A 134 7.02 9.06 -14.01
C VAL A 134 7.00 7.56 -13.74
N VAL A 135 8.06 6.87 -14.13
CA VAL A 135 8.14 5.41 -14.03
C VAL A 135 9.39 5.00 -13.27
N LEU A 136 9.21 4.16 -12.24
CA LEU A 136 10.29 3.43 -11.61
C LEU A 136 10.22 1.97 -12.06
N ASN A 137 11.22 1.53 -12.82
CA ASN A 137 11.37 0.12 -13.20
C ASN A 137 12.08 -0.66 -12.09
N ILE A 138 11.48 -1.76 -11.66
CA ILE A 138 12.04 -2.69 -10.68
C ILE A 138 12.19 -4.05 -11.38
N PRO A 139 13.39 -4.36 -11.90
CA PRO A 139 13.64 -5.66 -12.50
C PRO A 139 13.86 -6.74 -11.43
N ASN A 140 13.58 -8.00 -11.77
CA ASN A 140 13.90 -9.17 -10.93
C ASN A 140 13.44 -9.00 -9.47
N VAL A 141 12.14 -8.81 -9.27
CA VAL A 141 11.52 -8.53 -7.97
C VAL A 141 11.86 -9.64 -6.97
N GLY A 142 12.42 -9.25 -5.83
CA GLY A 142 12.83 -10.12 -4.73
C GLY A 142 12.22 -9.72 -3.37
N PRO A 143 12.60 -10.40 -2.26
CA PRO A 143 12.04 -10.16 -0.92
C PRO A 143 12.09 -8.70 -0.48
N ASN A 144 13.15 -7.99 -0.86
CA ASN A 144 13.36 -6.59 -0.47
C ASN A 144 12.65 -5.60 -1.40
N SER A 145 12.04 -6.04 -2.50
CA SER A 145 11.31 -5.18 -3.42
C SER A 145 9.93 -4.80 -2.87
N SER A 146 9.33 -5.61 -2.00
CA SER A 146 8.03 -5.28 -1.38
C SER A 146 8.11 -4.02 -0.53
N GLY A 147 7.03 -3.24 -0.54
CA GLY A 147 6.93 -2.05 0.28
C GLY A 147 6.00 -1.01 -0.32
N ILE A 148 5.97 0.14 0.30
CA ILE A 148 5.19 1.28 -0.15
C ILE A 148 6.17 2.29 -0.75
N TYR A 149 5.95 2.58 -2.03
CA TYR A 149 6.77 3.47 -2.84
C TYR A 149 6.03 4.78 -3.00
N CYS A 150 6.71 5.85 -2.65
CA CYS A 150 6.14 7.18 -2.58
C CYS A 150 7.07 8.17 -3.29
N PRO A 151 6.84 8.43 -4.58
CA PRO A 151 7.54 9.49 -5.28
C PRO A 151 7.05 10.87 -4.83
N ARG A 152 7.98 11.83 -4.78
CA ARG A 152 7.66 13.25 -4.66
C ARG A 152 8.66 14.08 -5.44
N PRO A 153 8.27 15.26 -5.94
CA PRO A 153 9.24 16.23 -6.46
C PRO A 153 10.14 16.72 -5.32
N VAL A 154 11.43 16.93 -5.59
CA VAL A 154 12.42 17.36 -4.59
C VAL A 154 12.04 18.71 -3.98
N ASP A 155 11.51 19.63 -4.80
CA ASP A 155 11.07 20.98 -4.40
C ASP A 155 9.73 21.02 -3.63
N LYS A 156 9.06 19.87 -3.45
CA LYS A 156 7.76 19.77 -2.79
C LYS A 156 7.83 19.03 -1.47
N THR A 157 6.86 19.34 -0.61
CA THR A 157 6.70 18.64 0.67
C THR A 157 6.05 17.26 0.44
N TRP A 158 6.19 16.37 1.42
CA TRP A 158 5.62 15.04 1.38
C TRP A 158 4.10 14.98 1.28
N LEU A 159 3.43 16.01 1.77
CA LEU A 159 1.97 16.14 1.72
C LEU A 159 1.47 16.28 0.27
N GLN A 160 2.35 16.68 -0.66
CA GLN A 160 2.05 16.84 -2.08
C GLN A 160 2.50 15.63 -2.93
N GLY A 161 3.01 14.59 -2.27
CA GLY A 161 3.33 13.30 -2.90
C GLY A 161 2.13 12.34 -2.87
N SER A 162 2.31 11.18 -3.47
CA SER A 162 1.37 10.05 -3.36
C SER A 162 2.16 8.75 -3.32
N CYS A 163 1.50 7.64 -3.01
CA CYS A 163 2.18 6.35 -2.87
C CYS A 163 1.41 5.20 -3.52
N THR A 164 2.14 4.15 -3.89
CA THR A 164 1.62 2.85 -4.30
C THR A 164 2.24 1.75 -3.43
N LYS A 165 1.49 0.67 -3.19
CA LYS A 165 1.99 -0.51 -2.49
C LYS A 165 2.40 -1.59 -3.48
N LEU A 166 3.65 -2.03 -3.43
CA LEU A 166 4.13 -3.21 -4.14
C LEU A 166 4.11 -4.42 -3.20
N ILE A 167 3.40 -5.47 -3.60
CA ILE A 167 3.33 -6.75 -2.90
C ILE A 167 4.03 -7.79 -3.78
N MET A 168 5.16 -8.32 -3.31
CA MET A 168 5.80 -9.47 -3.93
C MET A 168 5.29 -10.77 -3.31
N ARG A 169 4.83 -11.69 -4.17
CA ARG A 169 4.52 -13.08 -3.84
C ARG A 169 5.81 -13.90 -3.84
N ARG A 170 6.08 -14.63 -2.75
CA ARG A 170 7.33 -15.35 -2.51
C ARG A 170 7.66 -16.39 -3.59
N CYS A 171 6.64 -16.90 -4.27
CA CYS A 171 6.76 -17.85 -5.35
C CYS A 171 6.65 -17.18 -6.72
N PRO A 172 7.25 -17.78 -7.77
CA PRO A 172 7.01 -17.38 -9.15
C PRO A 172 5.51 -17.40 -9.51
N ALA A 173 5.17 -16.76 -10.62
CA ALA A 173 3.80 -16.71 -11.09
C ALA A 173 3.20 -18.12 -11.18
N GLN A 174 1.93 -18.24 -10.76
CA GLN A 174 1.18 -19.52 -10.73
C GLN A 174 1.76 -20.63 -9.83
N MET A 175 2.76 -20.35 -8.99
CA MET A 175 3.32 -21.31 -8.03
C MET A 175 2.95 -20.98 -6.58
N ARG A 176 2.94 -22.01 -5.73
CA ARG A 176 2.64 -21.94 -4.29
C ARG A 176 3.37 -23.01 -3.47
N GLY A 177 3.23 -22.92 -2.16
CA GLY A 177 3.78 -23.83 -1.15
C GLY A 177 5.11 -23.34 -0.61
N LYS A 178 5.57 -23.92 0.51
CA LYS A 178 6.83 -23.55 1.16
C LYS A 178 8.04 -23.57 0.20
N ASP A 179 8.06 -24.49 -0.75
CA ASP A 179 9.14 -24.60 -1.75
C ASP A 179 8.73 -24.14 -3.16
N CYS A 180 7.55 -23.54 -3.33
CA CYS A 180 7.03 -23.11 -4.63
C CYS A 180 6.92 -24.23 -5.69
N LYS A 181 6.73 -25.48 -5.25
CA LYS A 181 6.65 -26.67 -6.12
C LYS A 181 5.23 -27.05 -6.54
N HIS A 182 4.21 -26.43 -5.96
CA HIS A 182 2.83 -26.72 -6.30
C HIS A 182 2.26 -25.62 -7.17
N ARG A 183 1.41 -25.99 -8.14
CA ARG A 183 0.68 -25.00 -8.93
C ARG A 183 -0.46 -24.39 -8.14
N CYS A 184 -0.73 -23.12 -8.41
CA CYS A 184 -1.92 -22.43 -7.94
C CYS A 184 -3.17 -23.00 -8.62
N PRO A 185 -4.32 -23.04 -7.91
CA PRO A 185 -5.60 -23.19 -8.58
C PRO A 185 -5.89 -21.97 -9.48
N ALA A 186 -6.76 -22.15 -10.46
CA ALA A 186 -7.22 -21.03 -11.28
C ALA A 186 -8.12 -20.12 -10.42
N CYS A 187 -7.63 -18.93 -10.09
CA CYS A 187 -8.43 -17.93 -9.40
C CYS A 187 -9.24 -17.11 -10.41
N SER A 188 -10.56 -17.24 -10.37
CA SER A 188 -11.47 -16.49 -11.25
C SER A 188 -11.61 -15.02 -10.84
N ASN A 189 -12.13 -14.19 -11.74
CA ASN A 189 -12.50 -12.79 -11.50
C ASN A 189 -11.37 -11.90 -10.96
N GLY A 190 -10.14 -12.15 -11.38
CA GLY A 190 -8.97 -11.37 -10.96
C GLY A 190 -8.52 -11.64 -9.52
N GLY A 191 -8.96 -12.75 -8.92
CA GLY A 191 -8.43 -13.21 -7.64
C GLY A 191 -6.95 -13.58 -7.71
N VAL A 192 -6.24 -13.40 -6.60
CA VAL A 192 -4.81 -13.71 -6.52
C VAL A 192 -4.59 -14.93 -5.64
N CYS A 193 -3.89 -15.92 -6.18
CA CYS A 193 -3.51 -17.11 -5.42
C CYS A 193 -2.48 -16.77 -4.33
N HIS A 194 -2.82 -17.11 -3.08
CA HIS A 194 -1.89 -17.00 -1.97
C HIS A 194 -0.74 -18.00 -2.15
N ASP A 195 0.48 -17.47 -2.15
CA ASP A 195 1.73 -18.20 -2.37
C ASP A 195 2.03 -19.29 -1.34
N ASN A 196 1.56 -19.20 -0.09
CA ASN A 196 1.72 -20.27 0.91
C ASN A 196 0.59 -21.30 0.86
N THR A 197 -0.66 -20.86 0.99
CA THR A 197 -1.80 -21.78 1.17
C THR A 197 -2.40 -22.26 -0.14
N GLY A 198 -2.26 -21.49 -1.22
CA GLY A 198 -2.95 -21.74 -2.48
C GLY A 198 -4.38 -21.25 -2.53
N GLN A 199 -4.90 -20.65 -1.46
CA GLN A 199 -6.25 -20.09 -1.45
C GLN A 199 -6.30 -18.83 -2.33
N CYS A 200 -7.39 -18.64 -3.05
CA CYS A 200 -7.61 -17.42 -3.83
C CYS A 200 -8.08 -16.29 -2.91
N ILE A 201 -7.34 -15.17 -2.91
CA ILE A 201 -7.77 -13.92 -2.30
C ILE A 201 -8.60 -13.18 -3.34
N CYS A 202 -9.91 -13.16 -3.10
CA CYS A 202 -10.87 -12.54 -4.01
C CYS A 202 -10.93 -11.01 -3.80
N PRO A 203 -11.28 -10.25 -4.85
CA PRO A 203 -11.63 -8.85 -4.71
C PRO A 203 -12.79 -8.63 -3.74
N THR A 204 -12.84 -7.47 -3.10
CA THR A 204 -13.80 -7.13 -2.03
C THR A 204 -15.27 -7.14 -2.44
N TRP A 205 -15.58 -7.17 -3.74
CA TRP A 205 -16.94 -7.20 -4.28
C TRP A 205 -17.45 -8.62 -4.59
N LEU A 206 -16.67 -9.67 -4.30
CA LEU A 206 -17.02 -11.06 -4.58
C LEU A 206 -16.91 -11.94 -3.32
N TYR A 207 -17.90 -12.83 -3.13
CA TYR A 207 -17.90 -13.86 -2.09
C TYR A 207 -18.08 -15.25 -2.75
N GLY A 208 -17.28 -16.24 -2.35
CA GLY A 208 -17.38 -17.63 -2.79
C GLY A 208 -16.04 -18.24 -3.24
N HIS A 209 -15.88 -19.56 -3.08
CA HIS A 209 -14.83 -20.31 -3.76
C HIS A 209 -15.23 -20.46 -5.24
N PRO A 210 -14.48 -19.90 -6.21
CA PRO A 210 -14.61 -20.36 -7.58
C PRO A 210 -13.92 -21.73 -7.64
N LEU A 211 -14.73 -22.79 -7.50
CA LEU A 211 -14.38 -24.10 -8.04
C LEU A 211 -14.59 -24.07 -9.55
#